data_AF-L0A5V3-F1
#
_entry.id   AF-L0A5V3-F1
#
_cell.length_a   1.000
_cell.length_b   1.000
_cell.length_c   1.000
_cell.angle_alpha   90.00
_cell.angle_beta   90.00
_cell.angle_gamma   90.00
#
_symmetry.space_group_name_H-M   'P 1'
#
loop_
_entity.id
_entity.type
_entity.pdbx_description
1 polymer ?
#
loop_
_entity_poly.entity_id
_entity_poly.type
_entity_poly.pdbx_seq_one_letter_code
_entity_poly.pdbx_strand_id
1 'polypeptide(L)' 'MLWVFVLLVLLSALAILYAAIGPLRATGSARTLRLVAMVQFAVAGVLVLARLTGFA' A
#
# COMPACT_ATOMS: atom_id res chain seq x y z
N MET A 1 9.47 -11.16 11.79
CA MET A 1 8.12 -11.23 11.17
C MET A 1 7.64 -9.89 10.60
N LEU A 2 7.91 -8.75 11.24
CA LEU A 2 7.47 -7.42 10.78
C LEU A 2 7.88 -7.08 9.33
N TRP A 3 9.09 -7.41 8.92
CA TRP A 3 9.56 -7.18 7.55
C TRP A 3 8.77 -7.96 6.48
N VAL A 4 8.36 -9.20 6.77
CA VAL A 4 7.53 -10.00 5.85
C VAL A 4 6.15 -9.37 5.71
N PHE A 5 5.59 -8.86 6.80
CA PHE A 5 4.31 -8.16 6.79
C PHE A 5 4.39 -6.84 5.99
N VAL A 6 5.43 -6.03 6.21
CA VAL A 6 5.66 -4.80 5.44
C VAL A 6 5.80 -5.10 3.94
N LEU A 7 6.53 -6.16 3.58
CA LEU A 7 6.74 -6.57 2.20
C LEU A 7 5.42 -7.04 1.54
N LEU A 8 4.58 -7.78 2.28
CA LEU A 8 3.24 -8.17 1.85
C LEU A 8 2.34 -6.95 1.60
N VAL A 9 2.36 -5.98 2.53
CA VAL A 9 1.57 -4.73 2.41
C VAL A 9 2.02 -3.92 1.20
N LEU A 10 3.33 -3.79 0.98
CA LEU A 10 3.87 -3.09 -0.19
C LEU A 10 3.50 -3.77 -1.51
N LEU A 11 3.62 -5.11 -1.59
CA LEU A 11 3.21 -5.87 -2.78
C LEU A 11 1.71 -5.73 -3.06
N SER A 12 0.88 -5.77 -2.01
CA SER A 12 -0.57 -5.56 -2.14
C SER A 12 -0.90 -4.16 -2.65
N ALA A 13 -0.28 -3.13 -2.07
CA ALA A 13 -0.46 -1.74 -2.49
C ALA A 13 -0.04 -1.54 -3.96
N LEU A 14 1.07 -2.16 -4.37
CA LEU A 14 1.56 -2.11 -5.74
C LEU A 14 0.59 -2.78 -6.72
N ALA A 15 0.06 -3.95 -6.38
CA ALA A 15 -0.91 -4.68 -7.21
C ALA A 15 -2.21 -3.88 -7.38
N ILE A 16 -2.72 -3.28 -6.31
CA ILE A 16 -3.92 -2.42 -6.33
C ILE A 16 -3.66 -1.18 -7.18
N LEU A 17 -2.49 -0.55 -7.04
CA LEU A 17 -2.13 0.64 -7.79
C LEU A 17 -1.97 0.32 -9.29
N TYR A 18 -1.31 -0.79 -9.62
CA TYR A 18 -1.17 -1.29 -10.98
C TYR A 18 -2.54 -1.57 -11.61
N ALA A 19 -3.42 -2.25 -10.88
CA ALA A 19 -4.79 -2.52 -11.31
C ALA A 19 -5.58 -1.21 -11.55
N ALA A 20 -5.42 -0.22 -10.67
CA ALA A 20 -6.11 1.07 -10.77
C ALA A 20 -5.58 1.98 -11.89
N ILE A 21 -4.31 1.85 -12.29
CA ILE A 21 -3.70 2.62 -13.40
C ILE A 21 -3.87 1.91 -14.74
N GLY A 22 -3.87 0.58 -14.76
CA GLY A 22 -4.06 -0.23 -15.96
C GLY A 22 -5.53 -0.62 -16.18
N PRO A 23 -5.89 -1.88 -15.91
CA PRO A 23 -7.16 -2.47 -16.37
C PRO A 23 -8.41 -1.82 -15.77
N LEU A 24 -8.35 -1.30 -14.55
CA LEU A 24 -9.50 -0.74 -13.85
C LEU A 24 -9.61 0.78 -13.99
N ARG A 25 -8.68 1.44 -14.70
CA ARG A 25 -8.62 2.92 -14.81
C ARG A 25 -9.90 3.54 -15.38
N ALA A 26 -10.61 2.83 -16.24
CA ALA A 26 -11.86 3.28 -16.86
C ALA A 26 -13.10 3.10 -15.95
N THR A 27 -12.96 2.42 -14.81
CA THR A 27 -14.06 2.18 -13.87
C THR A 27 -14.19 3.33 -12.87
N GLY A 28 -15.41 3.69 -12.48
CA GLY A 28 -15.65 4.71 -11.43
C GLY A 28 -14.96 4.38 -10.09
N SER A 29 -14.69 3.10 -9.85
CA SER A 29 -14.00 2.57 -8.66
C SER A 29 -12.48 2.81 -8.65
N ALA A 30 -11.88 3.23 -9.78
CA ALA A 30 -10.44 3.46 -9.89
C ALA A 30 -9.90 4.50 -8.89
N ARG A 31 -10.71 5.52 -8.58
CA ARG A 31 -10.36 6.55 -7.59
C ARG A 31 -10.31 5.97 -6.18
N THR A 32 -11.27 5.11 -5.82
CA THR A 32 -11.30 4.43 -4.53
C THR A 32 -10.12 3.47 -4.38
N LEU A 33 -9.81 2.69 -5.41
CA LEU A 33 -8.65 1.78 -5.41
C LEU A 33 -7.32 2.53 -5.24
N ARG A 34 -7.15 3.69 -5.88
CA ARG A 34 -5.97 4.55 -5.67
C ARG A 34 -5.88 5.07 -4.24
N LEU A 35 -7.00 5.50 -3.64
CA LEU A 35 -7.03 5.96 -2.25
C LEU A 35 -6.62 4.82 -1.29
N VAL A 36 -7.13 3.61 -1.51
CA VAL A 36 -6.76 2.43 -0.71
C VAL A 36 -5.26 2.13 -0.84
N ALA A 37 -4.72 2.15 -2.06
CA ALA A 37 -3.27 1.93 -2.26
C ALA A 37 -2.43 3.02 -1.57
N MET A 38 -2.84 4.29 -1.61
CA MET A 38 -2.15 5.38 -0.90
C MET A 38 -2.16 5.17 0.61
N VAL A 39 -3.28 4.76 1.19
CA VAL A 39 -3.37 4.45 2.63
C VAL A 39 -2.46 3.27 2.99
N GLN A 40 -2.40 2.22 2.16
CA GLN A 40 -1.49 1.10 2.40
C GLN A 40 -0.02 1.52 2.35
N PHE A 41 0.37 2.39 1.41
CA PHE A 41 1.72 2.96 1.39
C PHE A 41 2.01 3.79 2.64
N ALA A 42 1.04 4.58 3.12
CA ALA A 42 1.19 5.35 4.35
C ALA A 42 1.37 4.43 5.57
N VAL A 43 0.57 3.38 5.70
CA VAL A 43 0.69 2.39 6.80
C VAL A 43 2.02 1.64 6.75
N ALA A 44 2.47 1.21 5.56
CA ALA A 44 3.78 0.61 5.39
C ALA A 44 4.91 1.58 5.80
N GLY A 45 4.80 2.85 5.39
CA GLY A 45 5.74 3.90 5.79
C GLY A 45 5.79 4.11 7.30
N VAL A 46 4.62 4.18 7.96
CA VAL A 46 4.51 4.32 9.42
C VAL A 46 5.12 3.10 10.13
N LEU A 47 4.88 1.88 9.64
CA LEU A 47 5.48 0.67 10.21
C LEU A 47 7.00 0.65 10.08
N VAL A 48 7.54 1.08 8.93
CA VAL A 48 8.98 1.22 8.73
C VAL A 48 9.55 2.30 9.65
N LEU A 49 8.89 3.45 9.75
CA LEU A 49 9.28 4.54 10.66
C LEU A 49 9.27 4.10 12.12
N ALA A 50 8.21 3.43 12.57
CA ALA A 50 8.09 2.90 13.93
C ALA A 50 9.21 1.91 14.25
N ARG A 51 9.62 1.09 13.26
CA ARG A 51 10.73 0.17 13.42
C ARG A 51 12.09 0.88 13.47
N LEU A 52 12.31 1.91 12.64
CA LEU A 52 13.56 2.68 12.62
C LEU A 52 13.72 3.56 13.87
N THR A 53 12.62 4.05 14.42
CA THR A 53 12.60 4.88 15.64
C THR A 53 12.61 4.04 16.93
N GLY A 54 12.62 2.70 16.82
CA GLY A 54 12.72 1.80 17.97
C GLY A 54 11.46 1.70 18.82
N PHE A 55 10.33 2.26 18.36
CA PHE A 55 9.03 2.12 19.02
C PHE A 55 8.37 0.74 18.81
N ALA A 56 9.04 -0.18 18.09
CA ALA A 56 8.55 -1.51 17.74
C ALA A 56 9.66 -2.57 17.81
#